data_AF-A0A536LW43-F1
#
_entry.id   AF-A0A536LW43-F1
#
_cell.length_a   1.000
_cell.length_b   1.000
_cell.length_c   1.000
_cell.angle_alpha   90.00
_cell.angle_beta   90.00
_cell.angle_gamma   90.00
#
_symmetry.space_group_name_H-M   'P 1'
#
loop_
_entity.id
_entity.type
_entity.pdbx_description
1 polymer ?
#
loop_
_entity_poly.entity_id
_entity_poly.type
_entity_poly.pdbx_seq_one_letter_code
_entity_poly.pdbx_strand_id
1 'polypeptide(L)'
;MTEHGTATNPATSENGEASATAKEVFSDRLLGLLDDILAGQAPNAGRFCGYCYHPLAPTRQTCTHCGRPLADWPAVAAVPRAVIEMHRRRRNREGLVVRTVAWGGLSVGVIAALLPLALGDVALWSVIAFFGLLVFFYLLSANLANSLGDSLGYAWGQSLVRREWARFVKQRGSEVKP
;
A
#
# COMPACT_ATOMS: atom_id res chain seq x y z
N MET A 1 11.90 57.37 -9.04
CA MET A 1 12.27 56.45 -10.13
C MET A 1 12.96 55.25 -9.52
N THR A 2 12.37 54.06 -9.71
CA THR A 2 12.91 52.67 -9.64
C THR A 2 13.56 52.21 -8.32
N GLU A 3 12.94 51.38 -7.48
CA GLU A 3 12.46 49.97 -7.61
C GLU A 3 13.51 48.88 -7.31
N HIS A 4 13.09 47.93 -6.46
CA HIS A 4 13.54 46.52 -6.28
C HIS A 4 14.96 46.26 -5.72
N GLY A 5 15.20 45.27 -4.86
CA GLY A 5 14.35 44.17 -4.41
C GLY A 5 15.03 43.31 -3.33
N THR A 6 14.14 42.71 -2.56
CA THR A 6 14.27 41.66 -1.55
C THR A 6 15.15 40.47 -1.98
N ALA A 7 15.99 39.98 -1.07
CA ALA A 7 16.46 38.59 -1.10
C ALA A 7 16.40 38.02 0.34
N THR A 8 15.20 37.56 0.66
CA THR A 8 14.87 36.77 1.85
C THR A 8 15.61 35.43 1.79
N ASN A 9 16.27 35.06 2.89
CA ASN A 9 16.78 33.72 3.15
C ASN A 9 15.72 32.66 2.81
N PRO A 10 16.02 31.61 2.01
CA PRO A 10 15.14 30.46 1.93
C PRO A 10 15.28 29.64 3.21
N ALA A 11 14.49 30.00 4.22
CA ALA A 11 14.15 29.11 5.31
C ALA A 11 13.30 27.96 4.75
N THR A 12 13.88 26.77 4.77
CA THR A 12 13.23 25.56 5.30
C THR A 12 11.79 25.30 4.81
N SER A 13 11.67 24.77 3.59
CA SER A 13 10.48 24.00 3.18
C SER A 13 10.82 22.51 3.15
N GLU A 14 11.08 21.91 4.33
CA GLU A 14 11.18 20.44 4.51
C GLU A 14 10.11 19.89 5.47
N ASN A 15 9.14 20.70 5.91
CA ASN A 15 8.12 20.28 6.87
C ASN A 15 6.77 19.89 6.25
N GLY A 16 6.69 19.73 4.92
CA GLY A 16 5.46 19.36 4.21
C GLY A 16 5.21 17.85 4.05
N GLU A 17 6.26 17.03 3.92
CA GLU A 17 6.12 15.59 3.69
C GLU A 17 5.99 14.75 4.97
N ALA A 18 6.36 15.30 6.13
CA ALA A 18 6.43 14.55 7.39
C ALA A 18 5.05 14.24 8.03
N SER A 19 3.97 14.86 7.54
CA SER A 19 2.62 14.66 8.09
C SER A 19 1.78 13.66 7.29
N ALA A 20 2.07 13.46 6.00
CA ALA A 20 1.36 12.49 5.16
C ALA A 20 1.75 11.03 5.51
N THR A 21 2.97 10.82 5.99
CA THR A 21 3.52 9.51 6.41
C THR A 21 2.95 9.02 7.75
N ALA A 22 2.30 9.88 8.55
CA ALA A 22 1.61 9.46 9.76
C ALA A 22 0.39 8.55 9.51
N LYS A 23 -0.05 8.39 8.24
CA LYS A 23 -1.18 7.53 7.88
C LYS A 23 -0.80 6.06 7.74
N GLU A 24 0.45 5.71 7.49
CA GLU A 24 0.83 4.32 7.24
C GLU A 24 1.39 3.65 8.49
N VAL A 25 0.90 2.45 8.80
CA VAL A 25 1.30 1.72 10.01
C VAL A 25 2.77 1.27 9.92
N PHE A 26 3.20 0.91 8.72
CA PHE A 26 4.55 0.46 8.42
C PHE A 26 5.20 1.45 7.47
N SER A 27 6.44 1.84 7.78
CA SER A 27 7.24 2.65 6.87
C SER A 27 7.65 1.85 5.63
N ASP A 28 7.80 2.50 4.48
CA ASP A 28 8.33 1.88 3.24
C ASP A 28 9.64 1.14 3.46
N ARG A 29 10.54 1.72 4.27
CA ARG A 29 11.82 1.09 4.61
C ARG A 29 11.68 -0.23 5.36
N LEU A 30 10.66 -0.34 6.21
CA LEU A 30 10.34 -1.59 6.91
C LEU A 30 9.72 -2.60 5.93
N LEU A 31 8.82 -2.15 5.06
CA LEU A 31 8.20 -3.02 4.05
C LEU A 31 9.25 -3.64 3.14
N GLY A 32 10.19 -2.84 2.62
CA GLY A 32 11.30 -3.34 1.80
C GLY A 32 12.16 -4.36 2.54
N LEU A 33 12.52 -4.09 3.79
CA LEU A 33 13.27 -5.05 4.60
C LEU A 33 12.49 -6.36 4.85
N LEU A 34 11.19 -6.29 5.10
CA LEU A 34 10.36 -7.47 5.28
C LEU A 34 10.27 -8.29 4.00
N ASP A 35 10.23 -7.64 2.84
CA ASP A 35 10.30 -8.31 1.55
C ASP A 35 11.64 -9.03 1.34
N ASP A 36 12.77 -8.39 1.69
CA ASP A 36 14.09 -9.00 1.63
C ASP A 36 14.23 -10.19 2.58
N ILE A 37 13.68 -10.08 3.80
CA ILE A 37 13.65 -11.18 4.79
C ILE A 37 12.83 -12.36 4.25
N LEU A 38 11.65 -12.09 3.69
CA LEU A 38 10.78 -13.14 3.13
C LEU A 38 11.39 -13.79 1.89
N ALA A 39 12.18 -13.05 1.11
CA ALA A 39 12.94 -13.55 -0.03
C ALA A 39 14.25 -14.26 0.36
N GLY A 40 14.60 -14.30 1.65
CA GLY A 40 15.85 -14.86 2.15
C GLY A 40 17.10 -14.05 1.77
N GLN A 41 16.94 -12.81 1.33
CA GLN A 41 18.02 -11.90 0.92
C GLN A 41 18.61 -11.10 2.09
N ALA A 42 17.86 -10.96 3.19
CA ALA A 42 18.31 -10.27 4.40
C ALA A 42 18.00 -11.10 5.66
N PRO A 43 18.90 -11.09 6.67
CA PRO A 43 18.59 -11.67 7.97
C PRO A 43 17.59 -10.79 8.74
N ASN A 44 16.71 -11.41 9.53
CA ASN A 44 15.86 -10.71 10.49
C ASN A 44 16.66 -10.30 11.75
N ALA A 45 17.63 -9.42 11.57
CA ALA A 45 18.49 -8.91 12.64
C ALA A 45 18.80 -7.43 12.39
N GLY A 46 18.81 -6.63 13.45
CA GLY A 46 19.09 -5.20 13.35
C GLY A 46 18.71 -4.44 14.62
N ARG A 47 18.49 -3.13 14.48
CA ARG A 47 17.97 -2.28 15.55
C ARG A 47 16.65 -1.68 15.08
N PHE A 48 15.56 -2.06 15.71
CA PHE A 48 14.22 -1.64 15.32
C PHE A 48 13.51 -0.92 16.45
N CYS A 49 12.61 0.00 16.12
CA CYS A 49 11.73 0.61 17.11
C CYS A 49 10.87 -0.45 17.80
N GLY A 50 10.85 -0.51 19.14
CA GLY A 50 10.02 -1.47 19.86
C GLY A 50 8.51 -1.32 19.64
N TYR A 51 8.07 -0.14 19.18
CA TYR A 51 6.66 0.12 18.89
C TYR A 51 6.28 -0.24 17.45
N CYS A 52 6.85 0.46 16.46
CA CYS A 52 6.46 0.35 15.03
C CYS A 52 7.42 -0.49 14.18
N TYR A 53 8.50 -1.01 14.77
CA TYR A 53 9.54 -1.81 14.10
C TYR A 53 10.28 -1.10 12.95
N HIS A 54 10.12 0.21 12.80
CA HIS A 54 10.92 0.98 11.86
C HIS A 54 12.42 0.77 12.15
N PRO A 55 13.26 0.51 11.12
CA PRO A 55 14.71 0.42 11.29
C PRO A 55 15.29 1.71 11.87
N LEU A 56 16.15 1.60 12.89
CA LEU A 56 16.75 2.72 13.60
C LEU A 56 18.24 2.81 13.30
N ALA A 57 18.74 4.05 13.21
CA ALA A 57 20.18 4.30 13.23
C ALA A 57 20.78 3.90 14.61
N PRO A 58 22.08 3.54 14.68
CA PRO A 58 22.70 2.98 15.89
C PRO A 58 22.59 3.87 17.14
N THR A 59 22.68 5.19 16.98
CA THR A 59 22.72 6.16 18.09
C THR A 59 21.39 6.88 18.33
N ARG A 60 20.36 6.58 17.53
CA ARG A 60 19.10 7.33 17.58
C ARG A 60 18.24 6.93 18.77
N GLN A 61 17.71 7.92 19.49
CA GLN A 61 16.89 7.76 20.71
C GLN A 61 15.39 8.01 20.50
N THR A 62 15.01 8.54 19.34
CA THR A 62 13.60 8.76 18.96
C THR A 62 13.34 8.19 17.59
N CYS A 63 12.24 7.46 17.42
CA CYS A 63 11.88 6.89 16.13
C CYS A 63 11.42 8.00 15.17
N THR A 64 12.02 8.07 13.97
CA THR A 64 11.64 9.04 12.93
C THR A 64 10.28 8.77 12.31
N HIS A 65 9.77 7.53 12.40
CA HIS A 65 8.51 7.16 11.79
C HIS A 65 7.32 7.40 12.72
N CYS A 66 7.35 6.84 13.93
CA CYS A 66 6.23 6.99 14.88
C CYS A 66 6.42 8.11 15.90
N GLY A 67 7.56 8.81 15.89
CA GLY A 67 7.88 9.90 16.81
C GLY A 67 8.12 9.48 18.27
N ARG A 68 7.97 8.19 18.61
CA ARG A 68 8.08 7.72 20.01
C ARG A 68 9.54 7.64 20.48
N PRO A 69 9.83 8.01 21.74
CA PRO A 69 11.15 7.83 22.34
C PRO A 69 11.40 6.36 22.65
N LEU A 70 12.67 5.94 22.56
CA LEU A 70 13.11 4.59 22.90
C LEU A 70 13.04 4.31 24.40
N ALA A 71 12.96 5.35 25.25
CA ALA A 71 12.78 5.21 26.68
C ALA A 71 11.45 4.51 27.03
N ASP A 72 10.37 4.81 26.28
CA ASP A 72 9.05 4.21 26.49
C ASP A 72 8.94 2.83 25.82
N TRP A 73 9.56 2.69 24.65
CA TRP A 73 9.53 1.49 23.82
C TRP A 73 10.95 1.14 23.36
N PRO A 74 11.69 0.30 24.13
CA PRO A 74 13.09 0.00 23.85
C PRO A 74 13.26 -0.64 22.48
N ALA A 75 14.42 -0.39 21.88
CA ALA A 75 14.74 -0.97 20.58
C ALA A 75 14.80 -2.51 20.68
N VAL A 76 14.30 -3.19 19.65
CA VAL A 76 14.33 -4.65 19.54
C VAL A 76 15.33 -5.09 18.48
N ALA A 77 15.94 -6.25 18.68
CA ALA A 77 16.98 -6.78 17.80
C ALA A 77 16.44 -7.47 16.53
N ALA A 78 15.16 -7.86 16.54
CA ALA A 78 14.51 -8.57 15.46
C ALA A 78 13.04 -8.18 15.38
N VAL A 79 12.48 -8.24 14.16
CA VAL A 79 11.06 -8.04 13.95
C VAL A 79 10.31 -9.32 14.37
N PRO A 80 9.25 -9.25 15.20
CA PRO A 80 8.51 -10.42 15.62
C PRO A 80 7.85 -11.15 14.45
N ARG A 81 7.78 -12.48 14.54
CA ARG A 81 7.14 -13.33 13.52
C ARG A 81 5.70 -12.91 13.21
N ALA A 82 4.95 -12.44 14.20
CA ALA A 82 3.59 -11.95 14.01
C ALA A 82 3.50 -10.78 13.01
N VAL A 83 4.49 -9.88 13.01
CA VAL A 83 4.54 -8.73 12.09
C VAL A 83 4.94 -9.19 10.68
N ILE A 84 5.91 -10.10 10.59
CA ILE A 84 6.33 -10.69 9.30
C ILE A 84 5.16 -11.43 8.64
N GLU A 85 4.42 -12.22 9.42
CA GLU A 85 3.24 -12.94 8.92
C GLU A 85 2.09 -12.00 8.53
N MET A 86 1.90 -10.90 9.27
CA MET A 86 0.93 -9.86 8.89
C MET A 86 1.28 -9.25 7.53
N HIS A 87 2.56 -8.95 7.28
CA HIS A 87 3.05 -8.46 5.98
C HIS A 87 2.88 -9.51 4.87
N ARG A 88 3.22 -10.77 5.14
CA ARG A 88 3.04 -11.88 4.19
C ARG A 88 1.58 -12.03 3.74
N ARG A 89 0.64 -11.95 4.69
CA ARG A 89 -0.80 -12.01 4.40
C ARG A 89 -1.28 -10.83 3.57
N ARG A 90 -0.79 -9.63 3.86
CA ARG A 90 -1.06 -8.42 3.06
C ARG A 90 -0.63 -8.64 1.60
N ARG A 91 0.63 -9.07 1.38
CA ARG A 91 1.19 -9.29 0.04
C ARG A 91 0.44 -10.36 -0.75
N ASN A 92 0.06 -11.45 -0.10
CA ASN A 92 -0.74 -12.50 -0.74
C ASN A 92 -2.12 -11.98 -1.20
N ARG A 93 -2.73 -11.07 -0.46
CA ARG A 93 -4.03 -10.48 -0.82
C ARG A 93 -3.89 -9.50 -1.98
N GLU A 94 -2.86 -8.67 -1.98
CA GLU A 94 -2.57 -7.76 -3.10
C GLU A 94 -2.40 -8.55 -4.41
N GLY A 95 -1.65 -9.65 -4.38
CA GLY A 95 -1.52 -10.54 -5.54
C GLY A 95 -2.84 -11.18 -6.00
N LEU A 96 -3.71 -11.54 -5.04
CA LEU A 96 -5.02 -12.11 -5.33
C LEU A 96 -5.96 -11.08 -5.95
N VAL A 97 -5.98 -9.85 -5.43
CA VAL A 97 -6.78 -8.74 -5.95
C VAL A 97 -6.36 -8.43 -7.39
N VAL A 98 -5.06 -8.24 -7.65
CA VAL A 98 -4.54 -7.99 -9.01
C VAL A 98 -4.97 -9.10 -9.97
N ARG A 99 -4.85 -10.36 -9.54
CA ARG A 99 -5.25 -11.51 -10.37
C ARG A 99 -6.76 -11.56 -10.61
N THR A 100 -7.58 -11.29 -9.59
CA THR A 100 -9.05 -11.27 -9.75
C THR A 100 -9.54 -10.12 -10.62
N VAL A 101 -8.89 -8.95 -10.57
CA VAL A 101 -9.23 -7.83 -11.45
C VAL A 101 -8.88 -8.16 -12.90
N ALA A 102 -7.70 -8.74 -13.14
CA ALA A 102 -7.29 -9.18 -14.48
C ALA A 102 -8.24 -10.24 -15.06
N TRP A 103 -8.57 -11.28 -14.29
CA TRP A 103 -9.50 -12.34 -14.70
C TRP A 103 -10.94 -11.84 -14.82
N GLY A 104 -11.36 -10.90 -13.97
CA GLY A 104 -12.69 -10.29 -14.01
C GLY A 104 -12.91 -9.51 -15.29
N GLY A 105 -11.97 -8.63 -15.65
CA GLY A 105 -12.03 -7.87 -16.90
C GLY A 105 -12.05 -8.77 -18.14
N LEU A 106 -11.18 -9.80 -18.17
CA LEU A 106 -11.16 -10.79 -19.25
C LEU A 106 -12.48 -11.55 -19.37
N SER A 107 -13.04 -12.03 -18.24
CA SER A 107 -14.30 -12.80 -18.25
C SER A 107 -15.46 -11.97 -18.76
N VAL A 108 -15.58 -10.71 -18.33
CA VAL A 108 -16.64 -9.82 -18.80
C VAL A 108 -16.46 -9.50 -20.28
N GLY A 109 -15.24 -9.25 -20.74
CA GLY A 109 -14.93 -9.03 -22.16
C GLY A 109 -15.36 -10.22 -23.03
N VAL A 110 -15.04 -11.45 -22.61
CA VAL A 110 -15.44 -12.68 -23.32
C VAL A 110 -16.96 -12.84 -23.36
N ILE A 111 -17.66 -12.65 -22.24
CA ILE A 111 -19.13 -12.76 -22.19
C ILE A 111 -19.76 -11.74 -23.13
N ALA A 112 -19.32 -10.49 -23.08
CA ALA A 112 -19.89 -9.42 -23.88
C ALA A 112 -19.58 -9.57 -25.37
N ALA A 113 -18.43 -10.17 -25.71
CA ALA A 113 -18.05 -10.57 -27.06
C ALA A 113 -18.94 -11.71 -27.62
N LEU A 114 -19.32 -12.67 -26.79
CA LEU A 114 -20.11 -13.84 -27.20
C LEU A 114 -21.62 -13.59 -27.20
N LEU A 115 -22.11 -12.63 -26.41
CA LEU A 115 -23.54 -12.35 -26.25
C LEU A 115 -24.26 -12.01 -27.58
N PRO A 116 -23.70 -11.21 -28.50
CA PRO A 116 -24.32 -10.92 -29.79
C PRO A 116 -24.36 -12.14 -30.72
N LEU A 117 -23.34 -12.99 -30.67
CA LEU A 117 -23.28 -14.24 -31.45
C LEU A 117 -24.30 -15.26 -30.96
N ALA A 118 -24.62 -15.26 -29.66
CA ALA A 118 -25.60 -16.17 -29.08
C ALA A 118 -27.06 -15.75 -29.32
N LEU A 119 -27.32 -14.45 -29.58
CA LEU A 119 -28.68 -13.89 -29.57
C LEU A 119 -29.13 -13.27 -30.91
N GLY A 120 -28.28 -13.17 -31.94
CA GLY A 120 -28.64 -12.48 -33.19
C GLY A 120 -28.11 -13.14 -34.46
N ASP A 121 -28.81 -12.89 -35.58
CA ASP A 121 -28.35 -13.24 -36.93
C ASP A 121 -27.15 -12.36 -37.32
N VAL A 122 -26.17 -12.92 -38.03
CA VAL A 122 -24.84 -12.30 -38.16
C VAL A 122 -24.85 -11.19 -39.22
N ALA A 123 -25.24 -9.98 -38.82
CA ALA A 123 -25.22 -8.78 -39.65
C ALA A 123 -23.90 -7.98 -39.49
N LEU A 124 -23.55 -7.15 -40.48
CA LEU A 124 -22.41 -6.22 -40.42
C LEU A 124 -22.43 -5.33 -39.16
N TRP A 125 -23.64 -4.96 -38.72
CA TRP A 125 -23.86 -4.22 -37.47
C TRP A 125 -23.43 -4.99 -36.22
N SER A 126 -23.55 -6.31 -36.20
CA SER A 126 -23.08 -7.17 -35.11
C SER A 126 -21.56 -7.14 -35.00
N VAL A 127 -20.85 -7.07 -36.13
CA VAL A 127 -19.38 -6.96 -36.16
C VAL A 127 -18.93 -5.58 -35.66
N ILE A 128 -19.58 -4.50 -36.11
CA ILE A 128 -19.28 -3.13 -35.63
C ILE A 128 -19.58 -3.01 -34.14
N ALA A 129 -20.71 -3.55 -33.67
CA ALA A 129 -21.06 -3.58 -32.26
C ALA A 129 -20.04 -4.36 -31.43
N PHE A 130 -19.55 -5.50 -31.92
CA PHE A 130 -18.51 -6.29 -31.26
C PHE A 130 -17.22 -5.49 -31.03
N PHE A 131 -16.69 -4.85 -32.08
CA PHE A 131 -15.48 -4.04 -31.96
C PHE A 131 -15.71 -2.78 -31.12
N GLY A 132 -16.86 -2.12 -31.27
CA GLY A 132 -17.24 -0.97 -30.45
C GLY A 132 -17.31 -1.31 -28.97
N LEU A 133 -17.87 -2.48 -28.65
CA LEU A 133 -18.01 -2.97 -27.28
C LEU A 133 -16.66 -3.39 -26.68
N LEU A 134 -15.75 -3.98 -27.48
CA LEU A 134 -14.36 -4.22 -27.09
C LEU A 134 -13.62 -2.92 -26.75
N VAL A 135 -13.69 -1.91 -27.62
CA VAL A 135 -13.04 -0.61 -27.39
C VAL A 135 -13.63 0.06 -26.15
N PHE A 136 -14.95 0.05 -26.00
CA PHE A 136 -15.63 0.60 -24.83
C PHE A 136 -15.20 -0.12 -23.54
N PHE A 137 -15.18 -1.45 -23.53
CA PHE A 137 -14.75 -2.21 -22.36
C PHE A 137 -13.28 -2.02 -22.03
N TYR A 138 -12.43 -1.88 -23.03
CA TYR A 138 -11.01 -1.56 -22.84
C TYR A 138 -10.85 -0.20 -22.16
N LEU A 139 -11.49 0.84 -22.70
CA LEU A 139 -11.42 2.19 -22.14
C LEU A 139 -12.05 2.26 -20.75
N LEU A 140 -13.20 1.60 -20.56
CA LEU A 140 -13.88 1.53 -19.27
C LEU A 140 -13.00 0.81 -18.25
N SER A 141 -12.44 -0.36 -18.59
CA SER A 141 -11.59 -1.13 -17.68
C SER A 141 -10.30 -0.38 -17.31
N ALA A 142 -9.67 0.30 -18.27
CA ALA A 142 -8.49 1.11 -18.03
C ALA A 142 -8.79 2.27 -17.06
N ASN A 143 -9.90 2.98 -17.29
CA ASN A 143 -10.32 4.07 -16.40
C ASN A 143 -10.78 3.59 -15.03
N LEU A 144 -11.52 2.47 -14.98
CA LEU A 144 -12.01 1.88 -13.74
C LEU A 144 -10.84 1.36 -12.89
N ALA A 145 -9.85 0.69 -13.50
CA ALA A 145 -8.65 0.26 -12.81
C ALA A 145 -7.88 1.44 -12.22
N ASN A 146 -7.71 2.52 -12.99
CA ASN A 146 -6.97 3.70 -12.56
C ASN A 146 -7.72 4.50 -11.47
N SER A 147 -9.06 4.59 -11.54
CA SER A 147 -9.85 5.42 -10.62
C SER A 147 -10.31 4.67 -9.36
N LEU A 148 -10.89 3.48 -9.53
CA LEU A 148 -11.41 2.67 -8.42
C LEU A 148 -10.33 1.80 -7.76
N GLY A 149 -9.33 1.36 -8.54
CA GLY A 149 -8.23 0.55 -8.00
C GLY A 149 -7.40 1.31 -6.97
N ASP A 150 -6.99 2.53 -7.31
CA ASP A 150 -6.10 3.31 -6.45
C ASP A 150 -6.81 3.89 -5.21
N SER A 151 -8.04 4.37 -5.35
CA SER A 151 -8.73 4.99 -4.20
C SER A 151 -9.33 3.96 -3.25
N LEU A 152 -10.02 2.95 -3.78
CA LEU A 152 -10.78 1.98 -2.98
C LEU A 152 -9.88 0.84 -2.48
N GLY A 153 -8.94 0.39 -3.32
CA GLY A 153 -7.98 -0.66 -2.97
C GLY A 153 -7.05 -0.24 -1.83
N TYR A 154 -6.43 0.94 -1.93
CA TYR A 154 -5.55 1.46 -0.89
C TYR A 154 -6.29 1.75 0.42
N ALA A 155 -7.46 2.40 0.36
CA ALA A 155 -8.21 2.75 1.56
C ALA A 155 -8.69 1.49 2.32
N TRP A 156 -9.20 0.49 1.59
CA TRP A 156 -9.64 -0.77 2.19
C TRP A 156 -8.46 -1.56 2.76
N GLY A 157 -7.36 -1.68 2.01
CA GLY A 157 -6.14 -2.37 2.46
C GLY A 157 -5.55 -1.75 3.73
N GLN A 158 -5.42 -0.42 3.77
CA GLN A 158 -4.94 0.32 4.94
C GLN A 158 -5.87 0.13 6.15
N SER A 159 -7.20 0.11 5.95
CA SER A 159 -8.16 -0.08 7.04
C SER A 159 -8.01 -1.45 7.72
N LEU A 160 -7.74 -2.51 6.95
CA LEU A 160 -7.55 -3.85 7.49
C LEU A 160 -6.26 -3.98 8.28
N VAL A 161 -5.15 -3.48 7.72
CA VAL A 161 -3.84 -3.50 8.39
C VAL A 161 -3.92 -2.73 9.72
N ARG A 162 -4.59 -1.57 9.73
CA ARG A 162 -4.81 -0.81 10.97
C ARG A 162 -5.60 -1.58 12.02
N ARG A 163 -6.65 -2.32 11.63
CA ARG A 163 -7.45 -3.13 12.56
C ARG A 163 -6.66 -4.30 13.15
N GLU A 164 -5.80 -4.92 12.34
CA GLU A 164 -4.97 -6.04 12.79
C GLU A 164 -3.81 -5.54 13.68
N TRP A 165 -3.20 -4.43 13.30
CA TRP A 165 -2.21 -3.72 14.10
C TRP A 165 -2.75 -3.26 15.45
N ALA A 166 -3.95 -2.66 15.47
CA ALA A 166 -4.58 -2.23 16.71
C ALA A 166 -4.82 -3.41 17.68
N ARG A 167 -5.21 -4.57 17.16
CA ARG A 167 -5.34 -5.81 17.94
C ARG A 167 -4.00 -6.28 18.47
N PHE A 168 -2.97 -6.30 17.63
CA PHE A 168 -1.61 -6.68 18.01
C PHE A 168 -1.00 -5.77 19.09
N VAL A 169 -1.15 -4.45 18.94
CA VAL A 169 -0.69 -3.47 19.94
C VAL A 169 -1.47 -3.63 21.25
N LYS A 170 -2.79 -3.86 21.18
CA LYS A 170 -3.61 -4.10 22.39
C LYS A 170 -3.14 -5.33 23.16
N GLN A 171 -2.84 -6.43 22.47
CA GLN A 171 -2.33 -7.67 23.08
C GLN A 171 -0.96 -7.45 23.74
N ARG A 172 -0.02 -6.79 23.05
CA ARG A 172 1.28 -6.44 23.64
C ARG A 172 1.14 -5.48 24.83
N GLY A 173 0.25 -4.50 24.73
CA GLY A 173 -0.01 -3.55 25.81
C GLY A 173 -0.59 -4.20 27.06
N SER A 174 -1.36 -5.28 26.92
CA SER A 174 -1.82 -6.08 28.06
C SER A 174 -0.74 -6.96 28.67
N GLU A 175 0.25 -7.42 27.88
CA GLU A 175 1.37 -8.24 28.36
C GLU A 175 2.49 -7.40 29.00
N VAL A 176 2.63 -6.13 28.61
CA VAL A 176 3.67 -5.19 29.10
C VAL A 176 3.17 -4.34 30.29
N LYS A 177 1.97 -4.62 30.82
CA LYS A 177 1.49 -3.96 32.04
C LYS A 177 2.12 -4.64 33.26
N PRO A 178 2.80 -3.91 34.17
CA PRO A 178 3.45 -4.49 35.35
C PRO A 178 2.45 -5.18 36.27
#